data_AF-A0A7I5E575-F1
#
_entry.id   AF-A0A7I5E575-F1
#
_cell.length_a   1.000
_cell.length_b   1.000
_cell.length_c   1.000
_cell.angle_alpha   90.00
_cell.angle_beta   90.00
_cell.angle_gamma   90.00
#
_symmetry.space_group_name_H-M   'P 1'
#
loop_
_entity.id
_entity.type
_entity.pdbx_description
1 polymer ?
#
loop_
_entity_poly.entity_id
_entity_poly.type
_entity_poly.pdbx_seq_one_letter_code
_entity_poly.pdbx_strand_id
1 'polypeptide(L)'
;MVHEEDNPGGDEEDECRWEKFWESESAGIHESGHPEREEKDRQDKQVWDNFNLTVERRVDGYYVKLPWKDDHPQLPGNYAIAIRRLHSVWNLLQKDQNLLQRYDAVFQIQMNILEDVSEDRPCSKVRKHYLAHQAVVTPNKLTTKLRIVFDASAHYKGCPSLNEVLHRVLPQLFGILLRFRIGRIGIIADVEKHFYK
;
A
#
# COMPACT_ATOMS: atom_id res chain seq x y z
N MET A 1 39.10 -23.19 -34.06
CA MET A 1 37.97 -23.91 -33.45
C MET A 1 38.46 -24.38 -32.10
N VAL A 2 38.38 -23.51 -31.09
CA VAL A 2 38.71 -23.86 -29.70
C VAL A 2 37.35 -23.98 -29.03
N HIS A 3 37.02 -25.20 -28.63
CA HIS A 3 35.82 -25.47 -27.85
C HIS A 3 36.02 -24.84 -26.47
N GLU A 4 35.23 -23.83 -26.13
CA GLU A 4 34.95 -23.48 -24.74
C GLU A 4 34.11 -24.62 -24.17
N GLU A 5 34.68 -25.38 -23.25
CA GLU A 5 33.93 -26.30 -22.41
C GLU A 5 33.20 -25.45 -21.35
N ASP A 6 31.88 -25.35 -21.50
CA ASP A 6 30.97 -24.87 -20.45
C ASP A 6 31.14 -25.78 -19.23
N ASN A 7 31.81 -25.28 -18.20
CA ASN A 7 31.91 -25.94 -16.89
C ASN A 7 30.63 -25.66 -16.10
N PRO A 8 29.71 -26.63 -15.92
CA PRO A 8 28.44 -26.41 -15.24
C PRO A 8 28.57 -26.46 -13.71
N GLY A 9 29.80 -26.63 -13.18
CA GLY A 9 30.07 -26.76 -11.74
C GLY A 9 30.39 -25.46 -11.01
N GLY A 10 30.53 -24.33 -11.71
CA GLY A 10 30.91 -23.05 -11.08
C GLY A 10 29.80 -22.41 -10.24
N ASP A 11 28.54 -22.56 -10.67
CA ASP A 11 27.41 -21.87 -10.05
C ASP A 11 27.03 -22.48 -8.68
N GLU A 12 27.09 -23.81 -8.54
CA GLU A 12 26.83 -24.50 -7.26
C GLU A 12 27.96 -24.28 -6.23
N GLU A 13 29.22 -24.23 -6.70
CA GLU A 13 30.36 -23.93 -5.84
C GLU A 13 30.34 -22.48 -5.35
N ASP A 14 29.92 -21.55 -6.21
CA ASP A 14 29.77 -20.14 -5.83
C ASP A 14 28.57 -19.94 -4.89
N GLU A 15 27.42 -20.61 -5.09
CA GLU A 15 26.30 -20.60 -4.12
C GLU A 15 26.75 -21.07 -2.73
N CYS A 16 27.43 -22.22 -2.65
CA CYS A 16 27.93 -22.77 -1.38
C CYS A 16 29.00 -21.87 -0.72
N ARG A 17 29.78 -21.15 -1.53
CA ARG A 17 30.77 -20.17 -1.04
C ARG A 17 30.12 -18.93 -0.45
N TRP A 18 29.04 -18.43 -1.07
CA TRP A 18 28.27 -17.31 -0.53
C TRP A 18 27.56 -17.69 0.75
N GLU A 19 26.95 -18.89 0.82
CA GLU A 19 26.33 -19.40 2.05
C GLU A 19 27.33 -19.44 3.22
N LYS A 20 28.52 -20.03 3.01
CA LYS A 20 29.58 -20.09 4.03
C LYS A 20 30.10 -18.70 4.44
N PHE A 21 30.17 -17.76 3.51
CA PHE A 21 30.58 -16.38 3.81
C PHE A 21 29.56 -15.68 4.69
N TRP A 22 28.27 -15.81 4.38
CA TRP A 22 27.18 -15.24 5.19
C TRP A 22 27.05 -15.91 6.56
N GLU A 23 27.26 -17.23 6.67
CA GLU A 23 27.33 -17.95 7.95
C GLU A 23 28.50 -17.46 8.82
N SER A 24 29.66 -17.17 8.21
CA SER A 24 30.84 -16.68 8.91
C SER A 24 30.68 -15.23 9.42
N GLU A 25 30.09 -14.33 8.63
CA GLU A 25 29.79 -12.95 9.08
C GLU A 25 28.63 -12.90 10.09
N SER A 26 27.67 -13.82 10.01
CA SER A 26 26.56 -13.92 10.96
C SER A 26 26.93 -14.63 12.27
N ALA A 27 28.11 -15.23 12.38
CA ALA A 27 28.60 -15.88 13.60
C ALA A 27 28.72 -14.93 14.82
N GLY A 28 28.76 -13.61 14.60
CA GLY A 28 28.67 -12.59 15.66
C GLY A 28 27.27 -11.97 15.84
N ILE A 29 26.32 -12.29 14.95
CA ILE A 29 24.92 -11.82 14.93
C ILE A 29 23.98 -13.03 15.13
N HIS A 30 24.41 -14.06 15.85
CA HIS A 30 23.47 -14.94 16.52
C HIS A 30 22.93 -14.25 17.77
N GLU A 31 22.24 -13.11 17.57
CA GLU A 31 21.10 -12.79 18.42
C GLU A 31 20.10 -13.91 18.16
N SER A 32 19.94 -14.78 19.14
CA SER A 32 18.94 -15.84 19.25
C SER A 32 17.84 -15.72 18.19
N GLY A 33 17.74 -16.70 17.28
CA GLY A 33 16.64 -16.77 16.30
C GLY A 33 15.31 -16.49 16.99
N HIS A 34 14.84 -15.26 16.82
CA HIS A 34 13.71 -14.75 17.57
C HIS A 34 12.46 -15.41 16.97
N PRO A 35 11.70 -16.23 17.71
CA PRO A 35 10.41 -16.78 17.24
C PRO A 35 9.47 -15.69 16.71
N GLU A 36 9.66 -14.44 17.13
CA GLU A 36 8.95 -13.26 16.61
C GLU A 36 9.19 -12.96 15.13
N ARG A 37 10.39 -13.23 14.59
CA ARG A 37 10.70 -13.01 13.15
C ARG A 37 10.01 -14.07 12.30
N GLU A 38 10.15 -15.33 12.67
CA GLU A 38 9.50 -16.45 11.98
C GLU A 38 7.96 -16.34 12.03
N GLU A 39 7.42 -15.93 13.18
CA GLU A 39 5.99 -15.65 13.34
C GLU A 39 5.52 -14.55 12.38
N LYS A 40 6.27 -13.45 12.31
CA LYS A 40 5.93 -12.33 11.43
C LYS A 40 5.98 -12.73 9.95
N ASP A 41 7.00 -13.46 9.53
CA ASP A 41 7.12 -13.92 8.14
C ASP A 41 5.97 -14.87 7.76
N ARG A 42 5.55 -15.72 8.70
CA ARG A 42 4.37 -16.58 8.52
C ARG A 42 3.08 -15.76 8.37
N GLN A 43 2.90 -14.74 9.21
CA GLN A 43 1.75 -13.84 9.12
C GLN A 43 1.74 -13.07 7.79
N ASP A 44 2.88 -12.49 7.39
CA ASP A 44 3.02 -11.75 6.14
C ASP A 44 2.71 -12.65 4.92
N LYS A 45 3.17 -13.91 4.95
CA LYS A 45 2.83 -14.91 3.93
C LYS A 45 1.33 -15.23 3.90
N GLN A 46 0.70 -15.45 5.06
CA GLN A 46 -0.74 -15.73 5.13
C GLN A 46 -1.57 -14.56 4.60
N VAL A 47 -1.18 -13.32 4.90
CA VAL A 47 -1.83 -12.11 4.37
C VAL A 47 -1.67 -12.04 2.85
N TRP A 48 -0.49 -12.34 2.32
CA TRP A 48 -0.23 -12.35 0.88
C TRP A 48 -1.03 -13.44 0.16
N ASP A 49 -1.11 -14.63 0.72
CA ASP A 49 -1.89 -15.75 0.17
C ASP A 49 -3.38 -15.42 0.16
N ASN A 50 -3.91 -14.87 1.27
CA ASN A 50 -5.29 -14.40 1.36
C ASN A 50 -5.58 -13.27 0.36
N PHE A 51 -4.64 -12.33 0.18
CA PHE A 51 -4.76 -11.28 -0.82
C PHE A 51 -4.91 -11.90 -2.23
N ASN A 52 -4.01 -12.78 -2.63
CA ASN A 52 -4.07 -13.43 -3.95
C ASN A 52 -5.34 -14.26 -4.16
N LEU A 53 -5.82 -14.96 -3.12
CA LEU A 53 -7.05 -15.73 -3.18
C LEU A 53 -8.31 -14.87 -3.34
N THR A 54 -8.28 -13.62 -2.86
CA THR A 54 -9.43 -12.72 -2.90
C THR A 54 -9.44 -11.78 -4.09
N VAL A 55 -8.40 -11.83 -4.94
CA VAL A 55 -8.34 -11.08 -6.20
C VAL A 55 -9.27 -11.73 -7.22
N GLU A 56 -10.39 -11.07 -7.50
CA GLU A 56 -11.32 -11.44 -8.55
C GLU A 56 -11.10 -10.54 -9.77
N ARG A 57 -10.74 -11.15 -10.91
CA ARG A 57 -10.74 -10.44 -12.18
C ARG A 57 -12.15 -10.46 -12.78
N ARG A 58 -12.75 -9.29 -12.91
CA ARG A 58 -14.03 -9.06 -13.58
C ARG A 58 -13.81 -8.36 -14.91
N VAL A 59 -14.89 -8.16 -15.68
CA VAL A 59 -14.86 -7.55 -17.02
C VAL A 59 -14.39 -6.09 -16.94
N ASP A 60 -14.76 -5.40 -15.87
CA ASP A 60 -14.52 -3.98 -15.60
C ASP A 60 -13.23 -3.71 -14.81
N GLY A 61 -12.71 -4.69 -14.07
CA GLY A 61 -11.49 -4.49 -13.29
C GLY A 61 -11.09 -5.65 -12.38
N TYR A 62 -10.14 -5.37 -11.50
CA TYR A 62 -9.75 -6.27 -10.42
C TYR A 62 -10.46 -5.86 -9.13
N TYR A 63 -11.09 -6.82 -8.48
CA TYR A 63 -11.78 -6.66 -7.21
C TYR A 63 -10.97 -7.39 -6.16
N VAL A 64 -10.62 -6.69 -5.08
CA VAL A 64 -9.81 -7.25 -3.99
C VAL A 64 -10.52 -6.98 -2.67
N LYS A 65 -10.40 -7.92 -1.73
CA LYS A 65 -10.86 -7.68 -0.36
C LYS A 65 -9.79 -6.88 0.39
N LEU A 66 -10.24 -5.99 1.28
CA LEU A 66 -9.32 -5.32 2.19
C LEU A 66 -8.67 -6.35 3.13
N PRO A 67 -7.34 -6.26 3.37
CA PRO A 67 -6.63 -7.24 4.18
C PRO A 67 -6.80 -6.92 5.67
N TRP A 68 -7.95 -7.30 6.24
CA TRP A 68 -8.25 -7.12 7.67
C TRP A 68 -7.35 -8.00 8.55
N LYS A 69 -6.93 -7.48 9.71
CA LYS A 69 -6.22 -8.29 10.73
C LYS A 69 -7.20 -9.15 11.51
N ASP A 70 -6.88 -10.43 11.73
CA ASP A 70 -7.83 -11.39 12.31
C ASP A 70 -8.40 -10.94 13.68
N ASP A 71 -7.54 -10.49 14.59
CA ASP A 71 -7.92 -10.05 15.94
C ASP A 71 -8.09 -8.52 16.08
N HIS A 72 -8.45 -7.82 14.98
CA HIS A 72 -8.57 -6.36 15.07
C HIS A 72 -9.72 -5.93 16.00
N PRO A 73 -9.53 -4.88 16.81
CA PRO A 73 -10.64 -4.26 17.50
C PRO A 73 -11.68 -3.79 16.49
N GLN A 74 -12.93 -3.83 16.91
CA GLN A 74 -14.04 -3.40 16.07
C GLN A 74 -13.89 -1.94 15.61
N LEU A 75 -13.82 -1.71 14.30
CA LEU A 75 -13.73 -0.36 13.73
C LEU A 75 -15.05 0.39 13.95
N PRO A 76 -15.06 1.52 14.67
CA PRO A 76 -16.27 2.30 14.87
C PRO A 76 -16.54 3.24 13.68
N GLY A 77 -17.79 3.67 13.56
CA GLY A 77 -18.17 4.72 12.60
C GLY A 77 -17.59 6.08 13.02
N ASN A 78 -16.99 6.80 12.08
CA ASN A 78 -16.31 8.08 12.31
C ASN A 78 -17.02 9.29 11.64
N TYR A 79 -18.31 9.16 11.33
CA TYR A 79 -19.08 10.13 10.55
C TYR A 79 -18.94 11.58 11.05
N ALA A 80 -19.06 11.83 12.36
CA ALA A 80 -18.99 13.19 12.90
C ALA A 80 -17.61 13.86 12.70
N ILE A 81 -16.53 13.08 12.70
CA ILE A 81 -15.18 13.58 12.38
C ILE A 81 -15.11 13.92 10.88
N ALA A 82 -15.59 13.00 10.04
CA ALA A 82 -15.54 13.14 8.59
C ALA A 82 -16.34 14.36 8.10
N ILE A 83 -17.57 14.54 8.59
CA ILE A 83 -18.43 15.67 8.20
C ILE A 83 -17.84 17.02 8.65
N ARG A 84 -17.27 17.09 9.86
CA ARG A 84 -16.62 18.32 10.34
C ARG A 84 -15.43 18.71 9.47
N ARG A 85 -14.63 17.73 9.04
CA ARG A 85 -13.51 17.96 8.12
C ARG A 85 -14.01 18.34 6.73
N LEU A 86 -15.08 17.72 6.24
CA LEU A 86 -15.72 18.09 4.98
C LEU A 86 -16.17 19.55 4.98
N HIS A 87 -16.84 20.02 6.03
CA HIS A 87 -17.21 21.43 6.17
C HIS A 87 -16.00 22.36 6.14
N SER A 88 -14.90 21.96 6.79
CA SER A 88 -13.66 22.75 6.80
C SER A 88 -13.05 22.86 5.40
N VAL A 89 -13.03 21.76 4.64
CA VAL A 89 -12.58 21.74 3.25
C VAL A 89 -13.51 22.57 2.37
N TRP A 90 -14.83 22.41 2.51
CA TRP A 90 -15.81 23.16 1.76
C TRP A 90 -15.67 24.67 1.96
N ASN A 91 -15.53 25.12 3.21
CA ASN A 91 -15.31 26.53 3.53
C ASN A 91 -13.99 27.09 2.94
N LEU A 92 -12.96 26.25 2.77
CA LEU A 92 -11.73 26.63 2.10
C LEU A 92 -11.95 26.75 0.59
N LEU A 93 -12.59 25.76 -0.03
CA LEU A 93 -12.85 25.72 -1.47
C LEU A 93 -13.79 26.86 -1.91
N GLN A 94 -14.76 27.25 -1.09
CA GLN A 94 -15.65 28.38 -1.38
C GLN A 94 -14.92 29.72 -1.49
N LYS A 95 -13.76 29.86 -0.83
CA LYS A 95 -12.97 31.10 -0.86
C LYS A 95 -12.08 31.21 -2.10
N ASP A 96 -11.79 30.10 -2.77
CA ASP A 96 -10.92 30.04 -3.94
C ASP A 96 -11.58 29.21 -5.05
N GLN A 97 -12.22 29.91 -5.99
CA GLN A 97 -12.91 29.30 -7.11
C GLN A 97 -11.96 28.53 -8.03
N ASN A 98 -10.69 28.94 -8.14
CA ASN A 98 -9.72 28.23 -8.96
C ASN A 98 -9.33 26.90 -8.31
N LEU A 99 -9.15 26.89 -6.99
CA LEU A 99 -8.92 25.67 -6.23
C LEU A 99 -10.11 24.73 -6.33
N LEU A 100 -11.34 25.23 -6.19
CA LEU A 100 -12.57 24.43 -6.33
C LEU A 100 -12.66 23.75 -7.71
N GLN A 101 -12.42 24.48 -8.80
CA GLN A 101 -12.44 23.91 -10.15
C GLN A 101 -11.40 22.80 -10.32
N ARG A 102 -10.18 23.00 -9.81
CA ARG A 102 -9.13 21.97 -9.86
C ARG A 102 -9.48 20.77 -8.98
N TYR A 103 -10.11 21.01 -7.84
CA TYR A 103 -10.55 19.98 -6.90
C TYR A 103 -11.62 19.08 -7.53
N ASP A 104 -12.64 19.69 -8.15
CA ASP A 104 -13.68 18.98 -8.90
C ASP A 104 -13.09 18.18 -10.06
N ALA A 105 -12.18 18.77 -10.84
CA ALA A 105 -11.52 18.07 -11.95
C ALA A 105 -10.81 16.77 -11.52
N VAL A 106 -10.21 16.74 -10.32
CA VAL A 106 -9.61 15.50 -9.78
C VAL A 106 -10.67 14.45 -9.48
N PHE A 107 -11.81 14.84 -8.88
CA PHE A 107 -12.90 13.92 -8.61
C PHE A 107 -13.56 13.40 -9.90
N GLN A 108 -13.74 14.25 -10.92
CA GLN A 108 -14.29 13.83 -12.22
C GLN A 108 -13.44 12.74 -12.87
N ILE A 109 -12.11 12.82 -12.78
CA ILE A 109 -11.20 11.76 -13.27
C ILE A 109 -11.42 10.44 -12.51
N GLN A 110 -11.77 10.51 -11.22
CA GLN A 110 -11.96 9.35 -10.36
C GLN A 110 -13.36 8.72 -10.47
N MET A 111 -14.35 9.37 -11.09
CA MET A 111 -15.73 8.88 -11.19
C MET A 111 -15.87 7.51 -11.87
N ASN A 112 -14.92 7.12 -12.72
CA ASN A 112 -14.91 5.78 -13.33
C ASN A 112 -14.58 4.66 -12.33
N ILE A 113 -14.07 4.99 -11.14
CA ILE A 113 -13.62 4.05 -10.11
C ILE A 113 -14.44 4.21 -8.82
N LEU A 114 -15.04 5.39 -8.61
CA LEU A 114 -15.92 5.66 -7.48
C LEU A 114 -17.32 5.10 -7.77
N GLU A 115 -17.91 4.45 -6.77
CA GLU A 115 -19.32 4.03 -6.81
C GLU A 115 -20.16 4.84 -5.81
N ASP A 116 -21.38 5.18 -6.21
CA ASP A 116 -22.31 5.85 -5.32
C ASP A 116 -22.82 4.89 -4.23
N VAL A 117 -22.55 5.25 -2.98
CA VAL A 117 -23.02 4.49 -1.82
C VAL A 117 -24.39 5.02 -1.41
N SER A 118 -25.46 4.33 -1.82
CA SER A 118 -26.83 4.64 -1.38
C SER A 118 -26.95 4.70 0.15
N GLU A 119 -27.56 5.78 0.66
CA GLU A 119 -27.76 6.00 2.09
C GLU A 119 -28.71 4.97 2.71
N ASP A 120 -29.70 4.50 1.93
CA ASP A 120 -30.83 3.65 2.34
C ASP A 120 -30.52 2.15 2.48
N ARG A 121 -29.30 1.70 2.14
CA ARG A 121 -28.97 0.27 2.34
C ARG A 121 -29.03 -0.06 3.85
N PRO A 122 -29.95 -0.93 4.31
CA PRO A 122 -30.08 -1.24 5.72
C PRO A 122 -28.79 -1.89 6.22
N CYS A 123 -28.05 -1.12 7.01
CA CYS A 123 -26.70 -1.42 7.47
C CYS A 123 -26.72 -2.26 8.77
N SER A 124 -27.55 -3.30 8.84
CA SER A 124 -27.61 -4.13 10.05
C SER A 124 -26.37 -5.00 10.24
N LYS A 125 -25.54 -5.19 9.19
CA LYS A 125 -24.34 -6.05 9.22
C LYS A 125 -23.03 -5.37 8.80
N VAL A 126 -23.06 -4.24 8.10
CA VAL A 126 -21.85 -3.57 7.58
C VAL A 126 -21.66 -2.24 8.30
N ARG A 127 -20.48 -2.01 8.89
CA ARG A 127 -20.17 -0.70 9.50
C ARG A 127 -19.60 0.24 8.45
N LYS A 128 -20.17 1.44 8.36
CA LYS A 128 -19.68 2.51 7.50
C LYS A 128 -18.50 3.21 8.18
N HIS A 129 -17.37 3.33 7.49
CA HIS A 129 -16.23 4.14 7.90
C HIS A 129 -15.89 5.11 6.77
N TYR A 130 -15.68 6.37 7.12
CA TYR A 130 -15.59 7.48 6.18
C TYR A 130 -14.14 7.98 6.12
N LEU A 131 -13.62 8.17 4.92
CA LEU A 131 -12.29 8.76 4.71
C LEU A 131 -12.43 10.26 4.49
N ALA A 132 -11.95 11.06 5.44
CA ALA A 132 -11.86 12.49 5.24
C ALA A 132 -10.81 12.78 4.15
N HIS A 133 -11.11 13.69 3.24
CA HIS A 133 -10.20 14.06 2.14
C HIS A 133 -9.70 15.50 2.29
N GLN A 134 -8.51 15.79 1.78
CA GLN A 134 -7.98 17.16 1.74
C GLN A 134 -7.09 17.40 0.52
N ALA A 135 -7.04 18.66 0.08
CA ALA A 135 -6.13 19.12 -0.96
C ALA A 135 -4.70 19.26 -0.43
N VAL A 136 -3.74 18.69 -1.14
CA VAL A 136 -2.30 18.96 -0.98
C VAL A 136 -1.82 19.66 -2.25
N VAL A 137 -1.47 20.95 -2.10
CA VAL A 137 -0.96 21.77 -3.19
C VAL A 137 0.56 21.74 -3.15
N THR A 138 1.18 21.23 -4.21
CA THR A 138 2.64 21.26 -4.40
C THR A 138 2.95 22.12 -5.63
N PRO A 139 3.04 23.46 -5.48
CA PRO A 139 3.11 24.39 -6.62
C PRO A 139 4.36 24.21 -7.47
N ASN A 140 5.44 23.71 -6.88
CA ASN A 140 6.74 23.51 -7.53
C ASN A 140 6.84 22.18 -8.31
N LYS A 141 5.81 21.33 -8.31
CA LYS A 141 5.80 20.10 -9.13
C LYS A 141 5.42 20.42 -10.57
N LEU A 142 6.16 19.82 -11.52
CA LEU A 142 5.93 19.92 -12.96
C LEU A 142 4.62 19.23 -13.38
N THR A 143 4.33 18.04 -12.85
CA THR A 143 3.23 17.19 -13.33
C THR A 143 1.92 17.41 -12.56
N THR A 144 1.92 17.22 -11.24
CA THR A 144 0.68 17.28 -10.43
C THR A 144 0.75 18.36 -9.36
N LYS A 145 0.18 19.54 -9.67
CA LYS A 145 0.17 20.70 -8.76
C LYS A 145 -0.82 20.58 -7.61
N LEU A 146 -1.87 19.78 -7.76
CA LEU A 146 -2.90 19.51 -6.75
C LEU A 146 -3.15 18.01 -6.64
N ARG A 147 -3.10 17.45 -5.43
CA ARG A 147 -3.47 16.05 -5.15
C ARG A 147 -4.50 16.01 -4.02
N ILE A 148 -5.48 15.12 -4.13
CA ILE A 148 -6.45 14.85 -3.07
C ILE A 148 -5.95 13.65 -2.27
N VAL A 149 -5.80 13.84 -0.97
CA VAL A 149 -5.33 12.80 -0.04
C VAL A 149 -6.47 12.41 0.88
N PHE A 150 -6.68 11.10 1.02
CA PHE A 150 -7.64 10.51 1.93
C PHE A 150 -6.96 10.09 3.24
N ASP A 151 -7.50 10.53 4.37
CA ASP A 151 -6.97 10.22 5.69
C ASP A 151 -7.64 9.00 6.31
N ALA A 152 -6.99 7.84 6.15
CA ALA A 152 -7.36 6.58 6.78
C ALA A 152 -6.85 6.42 8.23
N SER A 153 -6.15 7.42 8.76
CA SER A 153 -5.68 7.47 10.14
C SER A 153 -6.64 8.25 11.04
N ALA A 154 -7.74 8.81 10.52
CA ALA A 154 -8.69 9.58 11.31
C ALA A 154 -9.54 8.68 12.21
N HIS A 155 -9.39 8.81 13.53
CA HIS A 155 -10.13 8.03 14.53
C HIS A 155 -10.50 8.85 15.77
N TYR A 156 -11.44 8.35 16.58
CA TYR A 156 -11.72 8.90 17.91
C TYR A 156 -10.65 8.47 18.91
N LYS A 157 -10.47 9.27 19.98
CA LYS A 157 -9.57 8.93 21.07
C LYS A 157 -9.96 7.57 21.67
N GLY A 158 -8.99 6.64 21.71
CA GLY A 158 -9.20 5.28 22.23
C GLY A 158 -9.87 4.30 21.27
N CYS A 159 -10.16 4.72 20.03
CA CYS A 159 -10.68 3.85 18.97
C CYS A 159 -9.60 3.60 17.91
N PRO A 160 -9.62 2.43 17.25
CA PRO A 160 -8.70 2.16 16.15
C PRO A 160 -9.07 2.96 14.89
N SER A 161 -8.06 3.25 14.07
CA SER A 161 -8.19 3.76 12.70
C SER A 161 -8.22 2.64 11.67
N LEU A 162 -8.63 2.97 10.43
CA LEU A 162 -8.61 2.02 9.33
C LEU A 162 -7.20 1.48 9.06
N ASN A 163 -6.17 2.34 9.14
CA ASN A 163 -4.78 1.94 8.97
C ASN A 163 -4.26 0.97 10.06
N GLU A 164 -4.86 0.95 11.24
CA GLU A 164 -4.46 0.07 12.35
C GLU A 164 -5.11 -1.31 12.27
N VAL A 165 -6.30 -1.40 11.66
CA VAL A 165 -7.07 -2.66 11.53
C VAL A 165 -6.79 -3.42 10.24
N LEU A 166 -6.08 -2.81 9.27
CA LEU A 166 -5.64 -3.44 8.03
C LEU A 166 -4.16 -3.84 8.08
N HIS A 167 -3.82 -4.96 7.45
CA HIS A 167 -2.43 -5.32 7.17
C HIS A 167 -1.85 -4.45 6.06
N ARG A 168 -0.56 -4.15 6.17
CA ARG A 168 0.19 -3.45 5.13
C ARG A 168 0.86 -4.47 4.24
N VAL A 169 0.36 -4.60 3.02
CA VAL A 169 0.92 -5.51 2.03
C VAL A 169 2.00 -4.76 1.25
N LEU A 170 3.18 -4.61 1.84
CA LEU A 170 4.34 -3.96 1.20
C LEU A 170 5.52 -4.93 1.15
N PRO A 171 6.20 -5.05 -0.01
CA PRO A 171 7.41 -5.84 -0.10
C PRO A 171 8.51 -5.28 0.80
N GLN A 172 9.39 -6.15 1.29
CA GLN A 172 10.53 -5.75 2.12
C GLN A 172 11.48 -4.85 1.31
N LEU A 173 11.61 -3.59 1.74
CA LEU A 173 12.42 -2.59 1.04
C LEU A 173 13.87 -3.06 0.86
N PHE A 174 14.45 -3.68 1.89
CA PHE A 174 15.82 -4.21 1.82
C PHE A 174 15.96 -5.27 0.72
N GLY A 175 15.04 -6.23 0.64
CA GLY A 175 15.04 -7.24 -0.43
C GLY A 175 14.83 -6.65 -1.83
N ILE A 176 14.08 -5.54 -1.96
CA ILE A 176 13.98 -4.81 -3.23
C ILE A 176 15.33 -4.18 -3.59
N LEU A 177 15.97 -3.50 -2.65
CA LEU A 177 17.25 -2.82 -2.88
C LEU A 177 18.39 -3.79 -3.21
N LEU A 178 18.44 -4.96 -2.54
CA LEU A 178 19.40 -6.00 -2.86
C LEU A 178 19.20 -6.54 -4.27
N ARG A 179 17.97 -6.91 -4.64
CA ARG A 179 17.67 -7.40 -6.00
C ARG A 179 17.96 -6.36 -7.07
N PHE A 180 17.72 -5.09 -6.78
CA PHE A 180 18.08 -3.98 -7.68
C PHE A 180 19.59 -3.88 -7.91
N ARG A 181 20.43 -4.28 -6.95
CA ARG A 181 21.91 -4.25 -7.05
C ARG A 181 22.52 -5.45 -7.78
N ILE A 182 21.79 -6.56 -7.93
CA ILE A 182 22.30 -7.76 -8.64
C ILE A 182 22.49 -7.46 -10.12
N GLY A 183 21.61 -6.64 -10.71
CA GLY A 183 21.70 -6.26 -12.12
C GLY A 183 22.85 -5.28 -12.40
N ARG A 184 23.59 -5.51 -13.48
CA ARG A 184 24.63 -4.58 -13.97
C ARG A 184 24.07 -3.21 -14.40
N ILE A 185 22.81 -3.18 -14.81
CA ILE A 185 22.11 -1.98 -15.29
C ILE A 185 20.77 -1.89 -14.53
N GLY A 186 20.55 -0.77 -13.83
CA GLY A 186 19.30 -0.47 -13.16
C GLY A 186 18.47 0.52 -13.99
N ILE A 187 17.21 0.20 -14.25
CA ILE A 187 16.25 1.11 -14.87
C ILE A 187 15.30 1.60 -13.80
N ILE A 188 15.13 2.93 -13.72
CA ILE A 188 14.20 3.58 -12.80
C ILE A 188 13.25 4.41 -13.67
N ALA A 189 11.95 4.22 -13.45
CA ALA A 189 10.91 5.00 -14.11
C ALA A 189 9.86 5.41 -13.07
N ASP A 190 9.35 6.63 -13.19
CA ASP A 190 8.19 7.08 -12.41
C ASP A 190 6.91 6.68 -13.14
N VAL A 191 5.98 6.05 -12.42
CA VAL A 191 4.70 5.66 -13.00
C VAL A 191 3.68 6.73 -12.65
N GLU A 192 3.33 7.54 -13.64
CA GLU A 192 2.48 8.73 -13.47
C GLU A 192 1.09 8.41 -12.90
N LYS A 193 0.53 7.24 -13.23
CA LYS A 193 -0.78 6.77 -12.75
C LYS A 193 -0.74 5.29 -12.39
N HIS A 194 -0.32 4.99 -11.16
CA HIS A 194 -0.27 3.61 -10.68
C HIS A 194 -1.64 3.05 -10.25
N PHE A 195 -2.58 3.93 -9.86
CA PHE A 195 -3.88 3.56 -9.31
C PHE A 195 -5.09 3.98 -10.17
N TYR A 196 -4.86 4.73 -11.26
CA TYR A 196 -5.91 5.26 -12.12
C TYR A 196 -5.66 4.77 -13.55
N LYS A 197 -6.66 4.18 -14.20
CA LYS A 197 -6.60 3.87 -15.63
C LYS A 197 -6.69 5.15 -16.47
#